data_AF-A0A6I6A5I4-F1
#
_entry.id   AF-A0A6I6A5I4-F1
#
_cell.length_a   1.000
_cell.length_b   1.000
_cell.length_c   1.000
_cell.angle_alpha   90.00
_cell.angle_beta   90.00
_cell.angle_gamma   90.00
#
_symmetry.space_group_name_H-M   'P 1'
#
loop_
_entity.id
_entity.type
_entity.pdbx_description
1 polymer ?
#
loop_
_entity_poly.entity_id
_entity_poly.type
_entity_poly.pdbx_seq_one_letter_code
_entity_poly.pdbx_strand_id
1 'polypeptide(L)'
;MDRRHDGRHGDVHPEDGFWGNPTPVRYEAQDAAGGTAGAQVVVTYLPRALDDVREGVPAGTPATVDVVGNDRGALDPTSVRLLDASGAEVLTLTVPGEGTWTVDARTGALTFTPAAGFTGDPSPVRYRVSDVEGNPTEAVARVAYAAATPAPTPGATPAAAPTSPLAVTGGAGLGLAALAALLVLGGAGALVLRRRGAEG
;
A
#
# COMPACT_ATOMS: atom_id res chain seq x y z
N MET A 1 -7.40 -21.70 -64.96
CA MET A 1 -6.86 -22.88 -64.27
C MET A 1 -6.50 -22.48 -62.86
N ASP A 2 -7.24 -23.05 -61.90
CA ASP A 2 -7.04 -22.93 -60.47
C ASP A 2 -5.72 -23.62 -60.07
N ARG A 3 -4.80 -22.90 -59.44
CA ARG A 3 -3.68 -23.48 -58.70
C ARG A 3 -3.75 -22.97 -57.27
N ARG A 4 -4.33 -23.83 -56.43
CA ARG A 4 -4.34 -23.73 -54.97
C ARG A 4 -2.91 -23.55 -54.47
N HIS A 5 -2.63 -22.43 -53.81
CA HIS A 5 -1.48 -22.31 -52.92
C HIS A 5 -1.86 -22.90 -51.57
N ASP A 6 -1.61 -24.20 -51.39
CA ASP A 6 -1.48 -24.81 -50.06
C ASP A 6 -0.12 -24.37 -49.49
N GLY A 7 -0.06 -23.11 -49.06
CA GLY A 7 0.93 -22.67 -48.10
C GLY A 7 0.45 -23.15 -46.74
N ARG A 8 0.98 -24.27 -46.28
CA ARG A 8 0.72 -24.83 -44.96
C ARG A 8 0.99 -23.73 -43.91
N HIS A 9 -0.06 -23.08 -43.44
CA HIS A 9 0.00 -22.13 -42.35
C HIS A 9 0.43 -22.92 -41.11
N GLY A 10 1.69 -22.77 -40.71
CA GLY A 10 2.06 -23.09 -39.34
C GLY A 10 1.31 -22.07 -38.49
N ASP A 11 0.18 -22.47 -37.91
CA ASP A 11 -0.44 -21.76 -36.81
C ASP A 11 0.62 -21.64 -35.72
N VAL A 12 1.28 -20.48 -35.65
CA VAL A 12 2.08 -20.09 -34.50
C VAL A 12 1.07 -19.67 -33.43
N HIS A 13 0.50 -20.65 -32.77
CA HIS A 13 -0.07 -20.44 -31.46
C HIS A 13 1.10 -20.32 -30.50
N PRO A 14 1.40 -19.15 -29.92
CA PRO A 14 2.22 -19.12 -28.72
C PRO A 14 1.55 -20.06 -27.71
N GLU A 15 2.32 -21.04 -27.23
CA GLU A 15 1.94 -21.84 -26.08
C GLU A 15 1.59 -20.90 -24.92
N ASP A 16 0.56 -21.23 -24.15
CA ASP A 16 0.15 -20.43 -23.00
C ASP A 16 1.38 -20.20 -22.10
N GLY A 17 1.78 -18.93 -21.93
CA GLY A 17 2.98 -18.56 -21.17
C GLY A 17 4.23 -18.24 -22.00
N PHE A 18 4.14 -18.19 -23.33
CA PHE A 18 5.23 -17.68 -24.16
C PHE A 18 5.25 -16.15 -24.17
N TRP A 19 6.25 -15.56 -23.52
CA TRP A 19 6.43 -14.10 -23.37
C TRP A 19 7.57 -13.52 -24.20
N GLY A 20 8.28 -14.36 -24.96
CA GLY A 20 9.40 -13.96 -25.81
C GLY A 20 8.98 -13.70 -27.25
N ASN A 21 9.94 -13.29 -28.08
CA ASN A 21 9.70 -13.09 -29.51
C ASN A 21 9.55 -14.46 -30.23
N PRO A 22 8.52 -14.65 -31.07
CA PRO A 22 8.36 -15.88 -31.81
C PRO A 22 9.48 -16.02 -32.84
N THR A 23 9.77 -17.26 -33.24
CA THR A 23 10.77 -17.51 -34.30
C THR A 23 10.35 -16.79 -35.59
N PRO A 24 11.23 -15.95 -36.20
CA PRO A 24 10.92 -15.29 -37.46
C PRO A 24 10.51 -16.28 -38.55
N VAL A 25 9.47 -15.92 -39.31
CA VAL A 25 8.97 -16.76 -40.40
C VAL A 25 9.60 -16.27 -41.70
N ARG A 26 10.24 -17.18 -42.43
CA ARG A 26 10.77 -16.91 -43.77
C ARG A 26 9.72 -17.22 -44.82
N TYR A 27 9.51 -16.31 -45.77
CA TYR A 27 8.65 -16.54 -46.93
C TYR A 27 9.41 -16.30 -48.23
N GLU A 28 8.99 -17.00 -49.28
CA GLU A 28 9.56 -16.91 -50.61
C GLU A 28 8.42 -16.75 -51.62
N ALA A 29 8.51 -15.73 -52.46
CA ALA A 29 7.63 -15.53 -53.59
C ALA A 29 8.37 -15.91 -54.86
N GLN A 30 7.68 -16.59 -55.78
CA GLN A 30 8.21 -16.93 -57.10
C GLN A 30 7.38 -16.23 -58.17
N ASP A 31 8.03 -15.60 -59.14
CA ASP A 31 7.36 -15.02 -60.31
C ASP A 31 7.00 -16.10 -61.36
N ALA A 32 6.28 -15.69 -62.40
CA ALA A 32 5.86 -16.62 -63.47
C ALA A 32 7.04 -17.15 -64.33
N ALA A 33 8.20 -16.52 -64.27
CA ALA A 33 9.42 -16.93 -64.97
C ALA A 33 10.31 -17.85 -64.12
N GLY A 34 9.96 -18.07 -62.84
CA GLY A 34 10.69 -18.93 -61.91
C GLY A 34 11.69 -18.20 -61.02
N GLY A 35 11.82 -16.88 -61.13
CA GLY A 35 12.67 -16.07 -60.25
C GLY A 35 12.07 -16.00 -58.85
N THR A 36 12.90 -16.10 -57.81
CA THR A 36 12.43 -16.06 -56.42
C THR A 36 12.94 -14.85 -55.64
N ALA A 37 12.13 -14.37 -54.71
CA ALA A 37 12.46 -13.34 -53.75
C ALA A 37 12.06 -13.81 -52.35
N GLY A 38 13.02 -13.79 -51.42
CA GLY A 38 12.78 -14.15 -50.03
C GLY A 38 12.67 -12.93 -49.13
N ALA A 39 11.85 -13.03 -48.08
CA ALA A 39 11.81 -12.06 -47.01
C ALA A 39 11.48 -12.74 -45.67
N GLN A 40 11.61 -11.98 -44.58
CA GLN A 40 11.33 -12.46 -43.22
C GLN A 40 10.25 -11.60 -42.59
N VAL A 41 9.33 -12.26 -41.89
CA VAL A 41 8.38 -11.61 -40.99
C VAL A 41 8.90 -11.80 -39.57
N VAL A 42 9.21 -10.68 -38.91
CA VAL A 42 9.62 -10.62 -37.51
C VAL A 42 8.48 -10.00 -36.72
N VAL A 43 8.09 -10.65 -35.63
CA VAL A 43 7.15 -10.11 -34.64
C VAL A 43 7.94 -9.88 -33.36
N THR A 44 7.78 -8.69 -32.78
CA THR A 44 8.43 -8.34 -31.52
C THR A 44 7.36 -8.02 -30.48
N TYR A 45 7.38 -8.75 -29.37
CA TYR A 45 6.60 -8.41 -28.19
C TYR A 45 7.40 -7.42 -27.34
N LEU A 46 6.77 -6.31 -26.96
CA LEU A 46 7.40 -5.33 -26.08
C LEU A 46 7.06 -5.66 -24.62
N PRO A 47 7.99 -5.40 -23.68
CA PRO A 47 7.74 -5.61 -22.28
C PRO A 47 6.79 -4.54 -21.74
N ARG A 48 6.10 -4.88 -20.66
CA ARG A 48 5.18 -3.98 -19.98
C ARG A 48 5.30 -4.15 -18.48
N ALA A 49 5.92 -3.15 -17.85
CA ALA A 49 5.94 -3.03 -16.40
C ALA A 49 4.60 -2.49 -15.88
N LEU A 50 4.24 -2.90 -14.67
CA LEU A 50 3.08 -2.43 -13.92
C LEU A 50 3.52 -1.76 -12.63
N ASP A 51 2.71 -0.83 -12.14
CA ASP A 51 3.00 -0.15 -10.88
C ASP A 51 2.92 -1.14 -9.70
N ASP A 52 3.82 -0.92 -8.73
CA ASP A 52 4.01 -1.79 -7.58
C ASP A 52 3.73 -1.07 -6.28
N VAL A 53 3.18 -1.82 -5.32
CA VAL A 53 2.95 -1.32 -3.98
C VAL A 53 3.28 -2.39 -2.95
N ARG A 54 4.00 -1.98 -1.91
CA ARG A 54 4.18 -2.75 -0.68
C ARG A 54 3.43 -2.08 0.46
N GLU A 55 2.35 -2.70 0.91
CA GLU A 55 1.49 -2.18 1.98
C GLU A 55 1.76 -2.84 3.33
N GLY A 56 1.27 -2.20 4.40
CA GLY A 56 1.23 -2.75 5.76
C GLY A 56 2.61 -2.91 6.39
N VAL A 57 3.61 -2.16 5.92
CA VAL A 57 4.96 -2.23 6.46
C VAL A 57 4.99 -1.61 7.87
N PRO A 58 5.58 -2.24 8.89
CA PRO A 58 5.77 -1.60 10.18
C PRO A 58 6.61 -0.31 10.07
N ALA A 59 6.11 0.80 10.64
CA ALA A 59 6.78 2.10 10.58
C ALA A 59 8.25 2.01 11.06
N GLY A 60 9.15 2.66 10.33
CA GLY A 60 10.58 2.72 10.65
C GLY A 60 11.39 1.46 10.28
N THR A 61 10.78 0.46 9.62
CA THR A 61 11.49 -0.72 9.14
C THR A 61 11.78 -0.65 7.63
N PRO A 62 12.86 -1.25 7.13
CA PRO A 62 13.06 -1.37 5.68
C PRO A 62 11.92 -2.14 4.99
N ALA A 63 11.52 -1.66 3.81
CA ALA A 63 10.46 -2.24 3.00
C ALA A 63 11.03 -2.75 1.68
N THR A 64 10.74 -3.99 1.30
CA THR A 64 11.13 -4.56 0.00
C THR A 64 9.90 -4.73 -0.90
N VAL A 65 10.05 -4.29 -2.15
CA VAL A 65 9.07 -4.39 -3.23
C VAL A 65 9.64 -5.30 -4.31
N ASP A 66 8.94 -6.39 -4.62
CA ASP A 66 9.20 -7.18 -5.83
C ASP A 66 8.49 -6.48 -7.00
N VAL A 67 9.28 -5.87 -7.88
CA VAL A 67 8.80 -5.04 -8.98
C VAL A 67 8.70 -5.78 -10.31
N VAL A 68 9.14 -7.04 -10.37
CA VAL A 68 9.14 -7.82 -11.62
C VAL A 68 7.99 -8.83 -11.64
N GLY A 69 7.48 -9.22 -10.46
CA GLY A 69 6.54 -10.33 -10.30
C GLY A 69 5.17 -10.16 -10.99
N ASN A 70 4.70 -8.93 -11.23
CA ASN A 70 3.40 -8.63 -11.86
C ASN A 70 3.51 -8.27 -13.35
N ASP A 71 4.72 -8.20 -13.90
CA ASP A 71 5.00 -7.66 -15.22
C ASP A 71 4.71 -8.62 -16.38
N ARG A 72 4.90 -8.13 -17.61
CA ARG A 72 4.72 -8.89 -18.86
C ARG A 72 5.94 -8.74 -19.75
N GLY A 73 6.28 -9.82 -20.45
CA GLY A 73 7.49 -9.92 -21.27
C GLY A 73 8.59 -10.72 -20.56
N ALA A 74 9.60 -11.13 -21.32
CA ALA A 74 10.77 -11.82 -20.80
C ALA A 74 11.74 -10.81 -20.13
N LEU A 75 11.34 -10.24 -19.00
CA LEU A 75 12.15 -9.25 -18.27
C LEU A 75 13.46 -9.84 -17.74
N ASP A 76 14.52 -9.03 -17.82
CA ASP A 76 15.80 -9.27 -17.14
C ASP A 76 15.80 -8.53 -15.78
N PRO A 77 15.66 -9.22 -14.64
CA PRO A 77 15.65 -8.57 -13.33
C PRO A 77 16.94 -7.82 -13.00
N THR A 78 18.06 -8.17 -13.62
CA THR A 78 19.35 -7.49 -13.38
C THR A 78 19.44 -6.12 -14.07
N SER A 79 18.51 -5.84 -14.98
CA SER A 79 18.41 -4.57 -15.70
C SER A 79 17.67 -3.47 -14.92
N VAL A 80 17.03 -3.81 -13.78
CA VAL A 80 16.26 -2.83 -12.99
C VAL A 80 17.14 -1.68 -12.53
N ARG A 81 16.70 -0.45 -12.79
CA ARG A 81 17.34 0.79 -12.34
C ARG A 81 16.31 1.78 -11.84
N LEU A 82 16.61 2.49 -10.76
CA LEU A 82 15.83 3.64 -10.33
C LEU A 82 16.11 4.81 -11.26
N LEU A 83 15.11 5.68 -11.47
CA LEU A 83 15.28 6.92 -12.22
C LEU A 83 15.33 8.10 -11.24
N ASP A 84 16.42 8.86 -11.28
CA ASP A 84 16.53 10.09 -10.50
C ASP A 84 15.71 11.24 -11.10
N ALA A 85 15.74 12.41 -10.46
CA ALA A 85 14.96 13.58 -10.91
C ALA A 85 15.35 14.09 -12.30
N SER A 86 16.55 13.76 -12.81
CA SER A 86 17.00 14.09 -14.16
C SER A 86 16.65 12.99 -15.18
N GLY A 87 16.12 11.86 -14.72
CA GLY A 87 15.88 10.67 -15.52
C GLY A 87 17.12 9.77 -15.67
N ALA A 88 18.17 10.00 -14.90
CA ALA A 88 19.36 9.15 -14.94
C ALA A 88 19.12 7.84 -14.18
N GLU A 89 19.64 6.74 -14.74
CA GLU A 89 19.54 5.40 -14.16
C GLU A 89 20.56 5.22 -13.02
N VAL A 90 20.06 4.89 -11.82
CA VAL A 90 20.88 4.70 -10.61
C VAL A 90 20.47 3.42 -9.88
N LEU A 91 21.39 2.85 -9.10
CA LEU A 91 21.11 1.72 -8.20
C LEU A 91 20.67 2.17 -6.80
N THR A 92 20.96 3.42 -6.44
CA THR A 92 20.66 4.00 -5.14
C THR A 92 20.10 5.41 -5.34
N LEU A 93 18.95 5.69 -4.75
CA LEU A 93 18.30 6.99 -4.79
C LEU A 93 17.95 7.44 -3.36
N THR A 94 18.59 8.51 -2.90
CA THR A 94 18.28 9.11 -1.60
C THR A 94 17.21 10.17 -1.76
N VAL A 95 16.15 10.07 -0.96
CA VAL A 95 15.10 11.08 -0.87
C VAL A 95 15.34 11.90 0.40
N PRO A 96 15.68 13.21 0.29
CA PRO A 96 16.05 14.03 1.43
C PRO A 96 14.98 14.04 2.53
N GLY A 97 15.38 13.72 3.76
CA GLY A 97 14.50 13.71 4.93
C GLY A 97 13.61 12.46 5.08
N GLU A 98 13.56 11.60 4.06
CA GLU A 98 12.70 10.40 4.08
C GLU A 98 13.50 9.11 4.22
N GLY A 99 14.53 8.91 3.40
CA GLY A 99 15.30 7.67 3.39
C GLY A 99 16.01 7.39 2.06
N THR A 100 16.35 6.12 1.84
CA THR A 100 17.09 5.68 0.65
C THR A 100 16.43 4.46 0.01
N TRP A 101 16.23 4.53 -1.30
CA TRP A 101 15.87 3.41 -2.15
C TRP A 101 17.12 2.75 -2.74
N THR A 102 17.18 1.43 -2.73
CA THR A 102 18.27 0.64 -3.32
C THR A 102 17.71 -0.50 -4.17
N VAL A 103 18.36 -0.78 -5.29
CA VAL A 103 18.09 -1.94 -6.15
C VAL A 103 18.98 -3.11 -5.73
N ASP A 104 18.41 -4.29 -5.53
CA ASP A 104 19.19 -5.54 -5.52
C ASP A 104 19.53 -5.93 -6.97
N ALA A 105 20.80 -5.80 -7.35
CA ALA A 105 21.24 -5.97 -8.74
C ALA A 105 21.10 -7.41 -9.29
N ARG A 106 20.76 -8.41 -8.46
CA ARG A 106 20.53 -9.79 -8.91
C ARG A 106 19.06 -10.09 -9.12
N THR A 107 18.22 -9.58 -8.22
CA THR A 107 16.79 -9.90 -8.19
C THR A 107 15.92 -8.79 -8.76
N GLY A 108 16.45 -7.59 -8.91
CA GLY A 108 15.69 -6.40 -9.32
C GLY A 108 14.83 -5.81 -8.20
N ALA A 109 14.75 -6.44 -7.03
CA ALA A 109 13.91 -5.98 -5.94
C ALA A 109 14.36 -4.60 -5.43
N LEU A 110 13.39 -3.73 -5.17
CA LEU A 110 13.63 -2.42 -4.59
C LEU A 110 13.48 -2.48 -3.08
N THR A 111 14.41 -1.90 -2.35
CA THR A 111 14.32 -1.75 -0.89
C THR A 111 14.37 -0.28 -0.51
N PHE A 112 13.35 0.18 0.22
CA PHE A 112 13.37 1.47 0.89
C PHE A 112 13.84 1.31 2.33
N THR A 113 14.88 2.04 2.72
CA THR A 113 15.36 2.16 4.09
C THR A 113 15.02 3.55 4.64
N PRO A 114 14.11 3.68 5.62
CA PRO A 114 13.71 4.98 6.15
C PRO A 114 14.86 5.65 6.91
N ALA A 115 14.93 6.98 6.82
CA ALA A 115 15.78 7.79 7.68
C ALA A 115 15.30 7.70 9.13
N ALA A 116 16.20 7.94 10.08
CA ALA A 116 15.86 7.92 11.50
C ALA A 116 14.74 8.94 11.80
N GLY A 117 13.66 8.46 12.44
CA GLY A 117 12.48 9.28 12.77
C GLY A 117 11.46 9.43 11.65
N PHE A 118 11.73 8.94 10.44
CA PHE A 118 10.74 8.90 9.36
C PHE A 118 9.73 7.77 9.62
N THR A 119 8.43 8.13 9.61
CA THR A 119 7.32 7.20 9.92
C THR A 119 6.19 7.25 8.91
N GLY A 120 6.28 8.13 7.90
CA GLY A 120 5.29 8.26 6.84
C GLY A 120 5.61 7.39 5.63
N ASP A 121 4.77 7.47 4.61
CA ASP A 121 5.00 6.83 3.33
C ASP A 121 6.07 7.61 2.54
N PRO A 122 7.10 6.94 2.01
CA PRO A 122 8.11 7.61 1.20
C PRO A 122 7.51 8.07 -0.13
N SER A 123 8.15 9.08 -0.71
CA SER A 123 7.93 9.53 -2.06
C SER A 123 8.04 8.34 -3.03
N PRO A 124 7.03 8.14 -3.91
CA PRO A 124 7.08 7.12 -4.94
C PRO A 124 8.28 7.33 -5.87
N VAL A 125 8.89 6.23 -6.30
CA VAL A 125 10.03 6.25 -7.22
C VAL A 125 9.68 5.63 -8.55
N ARG A 126 10.23 6.21 -9.62
CA ARG A 126 10.20 5.59 -10.95
C ARG A 126 11.35 4.62 -11.08
N TYR A 127 11.12 3.54 -11.80
CA TYR A 127 12.17 2.61 -12.19
C TYR A 127 11.99 2.22 -13.66
N ARG A 128 13.09 1.74 -14.23
CA ARG A 128 13.16 1.19 -15.58
C ARG A 128 13.65 -0.24 -15.50
N VAL A 129 13.09 -1.11 -16.33
CA VAL A 129 13.50 -2.50 -16.52
C VAL A 129 13.46 -2.81 -18.01
N SER A 130 14.33 -3.70 -18.46
CA SER A 130 14.37 -4.17 -19.84
C SER A 130 14.06 -5.66 -19.93
N ASP A 131 13.56 -6.08 -21.09
CA ASP A 131 13.56 -7.49 -21.47
C ASP A 131 14.96 -7.99 -21.83
N VAL A 132 15.09 -9.30 -22.00
CA VAL A 132 16.34 -9.98 -22.41
C VAL A 132 16.82 -9.56 -23.80
N GLU A 133 15.95 -8.95 -24.62
CA GLU A 133 16.28 -8.35 -25.91
C GLU A 133 16.69 -6.87 -25.82
N GLY A 134 16.64 -6.27 -24.62
CA GLY A 134 17.06 -4.90 -24.34
C GLY A 134 15.98 -3.84 -24.58
N ASN A 135 14.73 -4.23 -24.82
CA ASN A 135 13.61 -3.29 -24.92
C ASN A 135 13.21 -2.81 -23.52
N PRO A 136 13.14 -1.48 -23.28
CA PRO A 136 12.83 -0.97 -21.96
C PRO A 136 11.35 -0.71 -21.72
N THR A 137 10.99 -0.72 -20.45
CA THR A 137 9.69 -0.28 -19.93
C THR A 137 9.88 0.37 -18.55
N GLU A 138 8.93 1.20 -18.12
CA GLU A 138 9.00 1.96 -16.87
C GLU A 138 7.71 1.81 -16.07
N ALA A 139 7.83 1.87 -14.74
CA ALA A 139 6.70 1.89 -13.82
C ALA A 139 7.07 2.61 -12.50
N VAL A 140 6.12 2.67 -11.57
CA VAL A 140 6.26 3.34 -10.28
C VAL A 140 6.19 2.33 -9.14
N ALA A 141 7.13 2.43 -8.19
CA ALA A 141 7.10 1.68 -6.93
C ALA A 141 6.67 2.56 -5.75
N ARG A 142 5.84 1.99 -4.88
CA ARG A 142 5.29 2.65 -3.67
C ARG A 142 5.47 1.78 -2.44
N VAL A 143 5.67 2.41 -1.30
CA VAL A 143 5.61 1.77 0.02
C VAL A 143 4.55 2.50 0.84
N ALA A 144 3.67 1.73 1.48
CA ALA A 144 2.68 2.24 2.43
C ALA A 144 2.94 1.61 3.80
N TYR A 145 3.31 2.44 4.77
CA TYR A 145 3.51 2.03 6.15
C TYR A 145 2.17 1.90 6.89
N ALA A 146 2.11 0.94 7.80
CA ALA A 146 0.97 0.77 8.68
C ALA A 146 0.83 1.99 9.61
N ALA A 147 -0.40 2.48 9.77
CA ALA A 147 -0.69 3.52 10.74
C ALA A 147 -0.28 3.07 12.15
N ALA A 148 0.31 3.98 12.91
CA ALA A 148 0.63 3.72 14.31
C ALA A 148 -0.66 3.42 15.08
N THR A 149 -0.67 2.32 15.83
CA THR A 149 -1.73 2.10 16.82
C THR A 149 -1.52 3.11 17.95
N PRO A 150 -2.50 3.97 18.29
CA PRO A 150 -2.35 4.89 19.40
C PRO A 150 -2.06 4.11 20.67
N ALA A 151 -1.04 4.53 21.43
CA ALA A 151 -0.78 3.97 22.73
C ALA A 151 -2.04 4.12 23.62
N PRO A 152 -2.39 3.13 24.45
CA PRO A 152 -3.47 3.32 25.42
C PRO A 152 -3.16 4.56 26.24
N THR A 153 -4.08 5.51 26.27
CA THR A 153 -3.96 6.68 27.16
C THR A 153 -3.78 6.15 28.58
N PRO A 154 -2.72 6.52 29.32
CA PRO A 154 -2.63 6.15 30.73
C PRO A 154 -3.91 6.62 31.40
N GLY A 155 -4.68 5.67 31.95
CA GLY A 155 -5.93 5.97 32.63
C GLY A 155 -5.65 7.04 33.68
N ALA A 156 -6.47 8.10 33.69
CA ALA A 156 -6.37 9.15 34.69
C ALA A 156 -6.32 8.50 36.07
N THR A 157 -5.20 8.63 36.77
CA THR A 157 -5.13 8.32 38.21
C THR A 157 -6.27 9.09 38.87
N PRO A 158 -7.22 8.43 39.57
CA PRO A 158 -8.26 9.17 40.28
C PRO A 158 -7.59 10.18 41.21
N ALA A 159 -7.86 11.46 40.98
CA ALA A 159 -7.40 12.51 41.87
C ALA A 159 -7.90 12.18 43.28
N ALA A 160 -6.97 12.06 44.24
CA ALA A 160 -7.34 11.92 45.64
C ALA A 160 -8.27 13.09 46.01
N ALA A 161 -9.45 12.75 46.56
CA ALA A 161 -10.43 13.73 47.00
C ALA A 161 -9.77 14.74 47.97
N PRO A 162 -10.03 16.05 47.86
CA PRO A 162 -9.48 17.02 48.78
C PRO A 162 -10.04 16.73 50.19
N THR A 163 -9.17 16.38 51.13
CA THR A 163 -9.52 16.35 52.56
C THR A 163 -9.74 17.79 53.00
N SER A 164 -11.00 18.22 53.13
CA SER A 164 -11.32 19.50 53.74
C SER A 164 -10.82 19.51 55.20
N PRO A 165 -9.98 20.48 55.62
CA PRO A 165 -9.70 20.64 57.03
C PRO A 165 -10.95 21.17 57.75
N LEU A 166 -11.29 20.57 58.90
CA LEU A 166 -12.36 21.03 59.77
C LEU A 166 -12.06 22.47 60.22
N ALA A 167 -12.93 23.41 59.85
CA ALA A 167 -12.85 24.77 60.34
C ALA A 167 -13.14 24.79 61.85
N VAL A 168 -12.16 25.27 62.62
CA VAL A 168 -12.35 25.71 64.00
C VAL A 168 -13.18 26.99 63.96
N THR A 169 -14.28 27.07 64.71
CA THR A 169 -14.96 28.33 64.98
C THR A 169 -15.54 28.31 66.39
N GLY A 170 -14.77 28.87 67.32
CA GLY A 170 -15.26 29.89 68.24
C GLY A 170 -15.94 29.45 69.55
N GLY A 171 -15.44 30.04 70.64
CA GLY A 171 -16.32 30.58 71.69
C GLY A 171 -16.46 29.72 72.94
N ALA A 172 -15.99 30.25 74.08
CA ALA A 172 -16.19 29.70 75.41
C ALA A 172 -17.69 29.49 75.71
N GLY A 173 -18.05 28.28 76.15
CA GLY A 173 -19.38 27.96 76.63
C GLY A 173 -19.39 26.64 77.39
N LEU A 174 -19.46 26.72 78.72
CA LEU A 174 -19.73 25.60 79.61
C LEU A 174 -21.16 25.09 79.35
N GLY A 175 -21.38 23.78 79.22
CA GLY A 175 -22.75 23.26 79.16
C GLY A 175 -22.86 21.76 78.95
N LEU A 176 -23.27 21.05 80.00
CA LEU A 176 -23.59 19.62 80.03
C LEU A 176 -24.79 19.27 79.12
N ALA A 177 -24.79 18.03 78.62
CA ALA A 177 -25.80 17.00 78.89
C ALA A 177 -26.11 16.13 77.66
N ALA A 178 -26.08 14.82 77.90
CA ALA A 178 -26.55 13.79 77.02
C ALA A 178 -28.10 13.73 76.98
N LEU A 179 -28.57 12.93 76.00
CA LEU A 179 -29.81 12.16 75.90
C LEU A 179 -31.00 12.68 75.06
N ALA A 180 -31.48 11.71 74.25
CA ALA A 180 -32.85 11.46 73.78
C ALA A 180 -33.38 12.37 72.63
N ALA A 181 -34.25 11.96 71.71
CA ALA A 181 -35.01 10.73 71.46
C ALA A 181 -35.65 10.87 70.04
N LEU A 182 -35.78 9.77 69.30
CA LEU A 182 -37.05 9.13 68.88
C LEU A 182 -37.77 9.71 67.63
N LEU A 183 -37.69 8.93 66.53
CA LEU A 183 -38.80 8.36 65.72
C LEU A 183 -39.99 9.26 65.35
N VAL A 184 -40.39 9.30 64.06
CA VAL A 184 -41.75 8.98 63.56
C VAL A 184 -41.96 9.29 62.06
N LEU A 185 -42.48 8.27 61.34
CA LEU A 185 -43.40 8.20 60.16
C LEU A 185 -43.19 9.19 59.00
N GLY A 186 -43.09 8.79 57.73
CA GLY A 186 -43.92 7.82 57.01
C GLY A 186 -44.71 8.58 55.92
N GLY A 187 -44.84 8.00 54.71
CA GLY A 187 -45.85 8.46 53.74
C GLY A 187 -45.37 8.58 52.30
N ALA A 188 -45.59 7.51 51.54
CA ALA A 188 -45.68 7.51 50.09
C ALA A 188 -47.12 7.85 49.65
N GLY A 189 -47.27 8.48 48.48
CA GLY A 189 -48.52 8.65 47.76
C GLY A 189 -48.65 10.06 47.16
N ALA A 190 -49.18 10.29 45.97
CA ALA A 190 -49.66 9.42 44.90
C ALA A 190 -49.71 10.29 43.63
N LEU A 191 -49.58 9.62 42.49
CA LEU A 191 -49.76 10.12 41.13
C LEU A 191 -51.16 10.73 40.92
N VAL A 192 -51.25 11.95 40.39
CA VAL A 192 -52.52 12.55 39.92
C VAL A 192 -52.48 12.65 38.40
N LEU A 193 -53.25 11.78 37.74
CA LEU A 193 -53.68 11.94 36.36
C LEU A 193 -54.88 12.89 36.33
N ARG A 194 -54.91 13.87 35.42
CA ARG A 194 -56.13 14.60 35.07
C ARG A 194 -56.44 14.43 33.59
N ARG A 195 -57.61 13.83 33.35
CA ARG A 195 -58.32 13.71 32.06
C ARG A 195 -59.04 15.02 31.70
N ARG A 196 -59.34 15.19 30.41
CA ARG A 196 -60.59 15.65 29.75
C ARG A 196 -60.19 16.17 28.36
N GLY A 197 -60.89 15.92 27.26
CA GLY A 197 -62.15 15.23 26.95
C GLY A 197 -62.39 15.42 25.45
N ALA A 198 -63.11 14.49 24.83
CA ALA A 198 -63.60 14.60 23.46
C ALA A 198 -65.11 14.91 23.49
N GLU A 199 -65.56 15.78 22.61
CA GLU A 199 -66.97 16.08 22.29
C GLU A 199 -67.08 16.13 20.77
N GLY A 200 -68.17 15.57 20.21
CA GLY A 200 -68.61 15.77 18.82
C GLY A 200 -68.65 14.53 17.97
#